data_AF-A0A286GSV1-F1
#
_entry.id   AF-A0A286GSV1-F1
#
_cell.length_a   1.000
_cell.length_b   1.000
_cell.length_c   1.000
_cell.angle_alpha   90.00
_cell.angle_beta   90.00
_cell.angle_gamma   90.00
#
_symmetry.space_group_name_H-M   'P 1'
#
loop_
_entity.id
_entity.type
_entity.pdbx_description
1 polymer ?
#
loop_
_entity_poly.entity_id
_entity_poly.type
_entity_poly.pdbx_seq_one_letter_code
_entity_poly.pdbx_strand_id
1 'polypeptide(L)'
;MVLRFTTIDLLGNEREHSWWFSTMEYSLDVLSSLCSSNKHVSKAELIDNGQHTSLPVDAFDGQTISTPFQQLESQWQELLLSPATGNSTWPLATWQE
;
A
#
# COMPACT_ATOMS: atom_id res chain seq x y z
N MET A 1 -3.03 3.91 -13.14
CA MET A 1 -3.79 3.40 -11.97
C MET A 1 -4.75 4.47 -11.47
N VAL A 2 -5.92 4.09 -10.98
CA VAL A 2 -6.94 5.00 -10.43
C VAL A 2 -7.29 4.57 -9.02
N LEU A 3 -7.29 5.50 -8.07
CA LEU A 3 -7.83 5.29 -6.73
C LEU A 3 -9.24 5.85 -6.70
N ARG A 4 -10.22 5.00 -6.38
CA ARG A 4 -11.62 5.39 -6.15
C ARG A 4 -11.94 5.23 -4.68
N PHE A 5 -12.54 6.24 -4.06
CA PHE A 5 -12.88 6.18 -2.64
C PHE A 5 -14.14 6.97 -2.32
N THR A 6 -14.85 6.55 -1.27
CA THR A 6 -16.06 7.20 -0.79
C THR A 6 -15.78 7.83 0.56
N THR A 7 -16.12 9.11 0.69
CA THR A 7 -16.08 9.85 1.95
C THR A 7 -17.48 10.07 2.47
N ILE A 8 -17.66 9.97 3.78
CA ILE A 8 -18.89 10.34 4.48
C ILE A 8 -18.69 11.72 5.11
N ASP A 9 -19.61 12.65 4.83
CA ASP A 9 -19.62 13.97 5.48
C ASP A 9 -20.30 13.93 6.87
N LEU A 10 -20.24 15.03 7.62
CA LEU A 10 -20.82 15.12 8.96
C LEU A 10 -22.35 14.92 8.99
N LEU A 11 -23.02 15.05 7.85
CA LEU A 11 -24.46 14.83 7.71
C LEU A 11 -24.77 13.40 7.26
N GLY A 12 -23.75 12.54 7.10
CA GLY A 12 -23.89 11.17 6.65
C GLY A 12 -24.00 11.01 5.13
N ASN A 13 -23.79 12.07 4.35
CA ASN A 13 -23.85 11.93 2.89
C ASN A 13 -22.56 11.33 2.35
N GLU A 14 -22.72 10.31 1.53
CA GLU A 14 -21.62 9.70 0.80
C GLU A 14 -21.27 10.52 -0.45
N ARG A 15 -19.96 10.71 -0.66
CA ARG A 15 -19.43 11.28 -1.89
C ARG A 15 -18.32 10.40 -2.42
N GLU A 16 -18.47 9.97 -3.66
CA GLU A 16 -17.45 9.22 -4.37
C GLU A 16 -16.46 10.18 -5.04
N HIS A 17 -15.18 9.81 -4.94
CA HIS A 17 -14.06 10.50 -5.57
C HIS A 17 -13.24 9.50 -6.35
N SER A 18 -12.59 9.96 -7.43
CA SER A 18 -11.69 9.14 -8.24
C SER A 18 -10.52 9.98 -8.71
N TRP A 19 -9.30 9.52 -8.41
CA TRP A 19 -8.06 10.20 -8.77
C TRP A 19 -7.11 9.26 -9.51
N TRP A 20 -6.44 9.80 -10.54
CA TRP A 20 -5.42 9.07 -11.27
C TRP A 20 -4.05 9.30 -10.65
N PHE A 21 -3.27 8.22 -10.54
CA PHE A 21 -1.94 8.22 -9.96
C PHE A 21 -0.94 7.49 -10.85
N SER A 22 0.32 7.98 -10.81
CA SER A 22 1.45 7.39 -11.52
C SER A 22 2.05 6.18 -10.81
N THR A 23 1.99 6.13 -9.47
CA THR A 23 2.55 5.04 -8.66
C THR A 23 1.57 4.59 -7.58
N MET A 24 1.66 3.31 -7.22
CA MET A 24 0.80 2.69 -6.21
C MET A 24 1.05 3.27 -4.82
N GLU A 25 2.32 3.41 -4.46
CA GLU A 25 2.79 3.87 -3.17
C GLU A 25 2.22 5.26 -2.85
N TYR A 26 2.25 6.17 -3.82
CA TYR A 26 1.72 7.52 -3.63
C TYR A 26 0.20 7.53 -3.46
N SER A 27 -0.52 6.65 -4.16
CA SER A 27 -1.97 6.53 -3.97
C SER A 27 -2.34 6.03 -2.57
N LEU A 28 -1.54 5.11 -2.02
CA LEU A 28 -1.74 4.57 -0.67
C LEU A 28 -1.39 5.63 0.39
N ASP A 29 -0.35 6.44 0.17
CA ASP A 29 0.01 7.56 1.04
C ASP A 29 -1.09 8.62 1.11
N VAL A 30 -1.68 8.94 -0.05
CA VAL A 30 -2.81 9.88 -0.14
C VAL A 30 -4.01 9.32 0.60
N LEU A 31 -4.34 8.05 0.41
CA LEU A 31 -5.42 7.39 1.13
C LEU A 31 -5.18 7.40 2.64
N SER A 32 -3.96 7.10 3.08
CA SER A 32 -3.55 7.16 4.49
C SER A 32 -3.74 8.54 5.08
N SER A 33 -3.29 9.58 4.37
CA SER A 33 -3.48 10.97 4.76
C SER A 33 -4.95 11.40 4.81
N LEU A 34 -5.80 10.82 3.95
CA LEU A 34 -7.24 11.07 3.97
C LEU A 34 -7.90 10.41 5.19
N CYS A 35 -7.55 9.17 5.50
CA CYS A 35 -8.07 8.45 6.67
C CYS A 35 -7.67 9.11 8.00
N SER A 36 -6.50 9.74 8.08
CA SER A 36 -6.07 10.49 9.27
C SER A 36 -6.66 11.89 9.38
N SER A 37 -7.24 12.40 8.29
CA SER A 37 -7.99 13.66 8.33
C SER A 37 -9.35 13.47 9.00
N ASN A 38 -10.01 14.55 9.43
CA ASN A 38 -11.39 14.52 9.97
C ASN A 38 -12.46 14.06 8.96
N LYS A 39 -12.08 13.50 7.81
CA LYS A 39 -12.99 12.95 6.80
C LYS A 39 -13.02 11.43 6.96
N HIS A 40 -14.20 10.89 7.18
CA HIS A 40 -14.38 9.44 7.31
C HIS A 40 -14.41 8.81 5.92
N VAL A 41 -13.34 8.12 5.53
CA VAL A 41 -13.32 7.29 4.32
C VAL A 41 -14.03 5.97 4.62
N SER A 42 -15.12 5.66 3.92
CA SER A 42 -15.90 4.44 4.14
C SER A 42 -15.51 3.29 3.22
N LYS A 43 -15.04 3.62 2.00
CA LYS A 43 -14.67 2.64 1.00
C LYS A 43 -13.49 3.15 0.18
N ALA A 44 -12.57 2.26 -0.18
CA ALA A 44 -11.50 2.53 -1.12
C ALA A 44 -11.27 1.33 -2.04
N GLU A 45 -11.07 1.62 -3.33
CA GLU A 45 -10.77 0.66 -4.39
C GLU A 45 -9.62 1.19 -5.23
N LEU A 46 -8.63 0.33 -5.49
CA LEU A 46 -7.56 0.58 -6.43
C LEU A 46 -7.89 -0.10 -7.75
N ILE A 47 -7.81 0.65 -8.85
CA ILE A 47 -8.06 0.15 -10.19
C ILE A 47 -6.75 0.23 -10.97
N ASP A 48 -6.16 -0.91 -11.27
CA ASP A 48 -4.95 -1.00 -12.09
C ASP A 48 -5.12 -2.03 -13.21
N ASN A 49 -4.82 -1.64 -14.45
CA ASN A 49 -4.98 -2.49 -15.64
C ASN A 49 -6.35 -3.21 -15.72
N GLY A 50 -7.43 -2.55 -15.28
CA GLY A 50 -8.78 -3.10 -15.25
C GLY A 50 -9.07 -4.08 -14.11
N GLN A 51 -8.08 -4.37 -13.25
CA GLN A 51 -8.28 -5.10 -12.00
C GLN A 51 -8.73 -4.15 -10.90
N HIS A 52 -9.73 -4.57 -10.14
CA HIS A 52 -10.27 -3.83 -9.01
C HIS A 52 -9.86 -4.51 -7.71
N THR A 53 -9.09 -3.80 -6.89
CA THR A 53 -8.64 -4.27 -5.58
C THR A 53 -9.31 -3.43 -4.51
N SER A 54 -10.18 -4.05 -3.70
CA SER A 54 -10.74 -3.38 -2.52
C SER A 54 -9.65 -3.20 -1.46
N LEU A 55 -9.50 -1.99 -0.94
CA LEU A 55 -8.52 -1.67 0.09
C LEU A 55 -9.21 -1.63 1.46
N PRO A 56 -8.60 -2.21 2.50
CA PRO A 56 -9.14 -2.14 3.86
C PRO A 56 -8.87 -0.75 4.45
N VAL A 57 -9.88 0.12 4.49
CA VAL A 57 -9.75 1.50 4.99
C VAL A 57 -9.22 1.57 6.44
N ASP A 58 -9.54 0.57 7.26
CA ASP A 58 -9.10 0.47 8.66
C ASP A 58 -7.59 0.18 8.81
N ALA A 59 -6.91 -0.24 7.74
CA ALA A 59 -5.48 -0.49 7.75
C ALA A 59 -4.64 0.79 7.54
N PHE A 60 -5.28 1.92 7.24
CA PHE A 60 -4.63 3.19 6.95
C PHE A 60 -4.63 4.09 8.19
N ASP A 61 -3.49 4.21 8.85
CA ASP A 61 -3.31 4.87 10.14
C ASP A 61 -2.84 6.33 10.04
N GLY A 62 -2.70 6.86 8.83
CA GLY A 62 -2.14 8.19 8.59
C GLY A 62 -0.65 8.22 8.36
N GLN A 63 0.07 7.11 8.54
CA GLN A 63 1.49 7.06 8.24
C GLN A 63 1.73 6.86 6.74
N THR A 64 2.81 7.45 6.26
CA THR A 64 3.28 7.31 4.89
C THR A 64 3.86 5.91 4.71
N ILE A 65 3.34 5.20 3.72
CA ILE A 65 3.68 3.83 3.39
C ILE A 65 4.82 3.78 2.36
N SER A 66 5.00 4.81 1.52
CA SER A 66 6.08 4.83 0.52
C SER A 66 7.48 4.66 1.09
N THR A 67 7.80 5.29 2.22
CA THR A 67 9.12 5.20 2.86
C THR A 67 9.52 3.76 3.20
N PRO A 68 8.72 2.98 3.98
CA PRO A 68 9.07 1.60 4.26
C PRO A 68 9.12 0.71 3.01
N PHE A 69 8.29 0.97 1.99
CA PHE A 69 8.37 0.25 0.71
C PHE A 69 9.70 0.50 -0.01
N GLN A 70 10.15 1.74 -0.10
CA GLN A 70 11.43 2.09 -0.73
C GLN A 70 12.62 1.51 0.04
N GLN A 71 12.56 1.52 1.37
CA GLN A 71 13.57 0.88 2.21
C GLN A 71 13.62 -0.63 1.99
N LEU A 72 12.46 -1.28 1.86
CA LEU A 72 12.37 -2.71 1.59
C LEU A 72 12.92 -3.02 0.18
N GLU A 73 12.58 -2.22 -0.82
CA GLU A 73 13.10 -2.35 -2.18
C GLU A 73 14.63 -2.25 -2.20
N SER A 74 15.21 -1.25 -1.54
CA SER A 74 16.67 -1.08 -1.45
C SER A 74 17.33 -2.31 -0.82
N GLN A 75 16.79 -2.82 0.29
CA GLN A 75 17.31 -4.01 0.97
C GLN A 75 17.25 -5.25 0.06
N TRP A 76 16.16 -5.44 -0.68
CA TRP A 76 16.05 -6.54 -1.62
C TRP A 76 17.01 -6.42 -2.79
N GLN A 77 17.18 -5.21 -3.33
CA GLN A 77 18.14 -4.96 -4.41
C GLN A 77 19.57 -5.27 -3.95
N GLU A 78 19.96 -4.87 -2.74
CA GLU A 78 21.27 -5.20 -2.16
C GLU A 78 21.47 -6.72 -2.06
N LEU A 79 20.47 -7.47 -1.59
CA LEU A 79 20.54 -8.93 -1.48
C LEU A 79 20.65 -9.62 -2.85
N LEU A 80 19.92 -9.14 -3.86
CA LEU A 80 19.92 -9.71 -5.21
C LEU A 80 21.19 -9.36 -6.00
N LEU A 81 21.79 -8.20 -5.74
CA LEU A 81 23.01 -7.72 -6.40
C LEU A 81 24.27 -8.20 -5.70
N SER A 82 24.19 -8.66 -4.46
CA SER A 82 25.29 -9.34 -3.80
C SER A 82 25.57 -10.65 -4.57
N PRO A 83 26.73 -10.79 -5.22
CA PRO A 83 27.07 -12.06 -5.85
C PRO A 83 27.00 -13.13 -4.76
N ALA A 84 26.35 -14.26 -5.06
CA ALA A 84 26.36 -15.43 -4.21
C ALA A 84 27.82 -15.86 -4.03
N THR A 85 28.50 -15.27 -3.06
CA THR A 85 29.80 -15.70 -2.59
C THR A 85 29.53 -17.08 -2.04
N GLY A 86 30.00 -18.08 -2.76
CA GLY A 86 29.78 -19.49 -2.47
C GLY A 86 30.15 -19.80 -1.02
N ASN A 87 29.13 -19.81 -0.18
CA ASN A 87 28.95 -20.52 1.08
C ASN A 87 27.53 -20.20 1.54
N SER A 88 26.58 -20.69 0.76
CA SER A 88 25.16 -20.59 1.05
C SER A 88 24.83 -21.54 2.21
N THR A 89 25.21 -21.15 3.43
CA THR A 89 24.58 -21.65 4.66
C THR A 89 23.31 -20.85 4.87
N TRP A 90 22.33 -21.03 3.98
CA TRP A 90 20.94 -20.85 4.41
C TRP A 90 20.76 -21.78 5.61
N PRO A 91 20.19 -21.32 6.75
CA PRO A 91 19.68 -22.27 7.69
C PRO A 91 18.61 -23.06 6.94
N LEU A 92 18.88 -24.35 6.71
CA LEU A 92 17.84 -25.32 6.44
C LEU A 92 16.81 -25.10 7.54
N ALA A 93 15.73 -24.37 7.21
CA ALA A 93 14.52 -24.39 8.01
C ALA A 93 14.07 -25.85 7.95
N THR A 94 14.49 -26.62 8.96
CA THR A 94 14.01 -27.97 9.19
C THR A 94 12.55 -27.83 9.55
N TRP A 95 11.70 -27.89 8.54
CA TRP A 95 10.29 -28.18 8.73
C TRP A 95 10.24 -29.61 9.28
N GLN A 96 10.14 -29.74 10.60
CA GLN A 96 9.66 -30.97 11.22
C GLN A 96 8.13 -30.95 11.08
N GLU A 97 7.64 -31.88 10.27
CA GLU A 97 6.24 -32.32 10.27
C GLU A 97 5.85 -32.98 11.60
#